data_AF-A0A803SL60-F1
#
_entry.id   AF-A0A803SL60-F1
#
_cell.length_a   1.000
_cell.length_b   1.000
_cell.length_c   1.000
_cell.angle_alpha   90.00
_cell.angle_beta   90.00
_cell.angle_gamma   90.00
#
_symmetry.space_group_name_H-M   'P 1'
#
loop_
_entity.id
_entity.type
_entity.pdbx_description
1 polymer ?
#
loop_
_entity_poly.entity_id
_entity_poly.type
_entity_poly.pdbx_seq_one_letter_code
_entity_poly.pdbx_strand_id
1 'polypeptide(L)' 'RHGFLYHCHTCKMVDGVGVCTVCAKVCHKDHEISYAKYGSFFCDCGAKEDGSCLVGKHSRYG' A
#
# COMPACT_ATOMS: atom_id res chain seq x y z
N ARG A 1 8.26 -9.50 -10.77
CA ARG A 1 8.25 -8.03 -11.01
C ARG A 1 8.34 -7.35 -9.67
N HIS A 2 9.27 -6.40 -9.53
CA HIS A 2 9.53 -5.67 -8.30
C HIS A 2 8.84 -4.31 -8.40
N GLY A 3 8.26 -3.82 -7.30
CA GLY A 3 7.64 -2.50 -7.23
C GLY A 3 8.17 -1.71 -6.04
N PHE A 4 7.56 -0.56 -5.75
CA PHE A 4 7.87 0.27 -4.57
C PHE A 4 6.81 0.13 -3.48
N LEU A 5 7.26 -0.26 -2.28
CA LEU A 5 6.46 -0.34 -1.07
C LEU A 5 6.53 0.99 -0.31
N TYR A 6 5.39 1.44 0.18
CA TYR A 6 5.27 2.62 1.01
C TYR A 6 4.64 2.27 2.36
N HIS A 7 5.13 2.91 3.42
CA HIS A 7 4.49 2.88 4.73
C HIS A 7 3.53 4.06 4.86
N CYS A 8 2.38 3.82 5.47
CA CYS A 8 1.42 4.86 5.81
C CYS A 8 1.34 5.01 7.32
N HIS A 9 1.92 6.08 7.85
CA HIS A 9 1.97 6.35 9.29
C HIS A 9 0.60 6.71 9.84
N THR A 10 -0.22 7.44 9.07
CA THR A 10 -1.61 7.77 9.43
C THR A 10 -2.46 6.52 9.64
N CYS A 11 -2.29 5.49 8.80
CA CYS A 11 -3.02 4.21 8.93
C CYS A 11 -2.30 3.18 9.80
N LYS A 12 -1.15 3.52 10.40
CA LYS A 12 -0.27 2.58 11.11
C LYS A 12 0.12 1.35 10.28
N MET A 13 0.25 1.53 8.96
CA MET A 13 0.77 0.52 8.04
C MET A 13 2.28 0.68 7.95
N VAL A 14 2.93 0.23 9.02
CA VAL A 14 4.39 0.23 9.23
C VAL A 14 4.79 -1.19 9.64
N ASP A 15 6.09 -1.49 9.65
CA ASP A 15 6.64 -2.76 10.16
C ASP A 15 6.05 -4.04 9.54
N GLY A 16 6.33 -4.24 8.25
CA GLY A 16 5.92 -5.45 7.53
C GLY A 16 4.53 -5.37 6.90
N VAL A 17 3.79 -4.29 7.18
CA VAL A 17 2.57 -3.90 6.47
C VAL A 17 2.89 -2.71 5.58
N GLY A 18 2.42 -2.72 4.33
CA GLY A 18 2.53 -1.53 3.49
C GLY A 18 1.69 -1.56 2.23
N VAL A 19 1.83 -0.48 1.48
CA VAL A 19 0.93 -0.19 0.35
C VAL A 19 1.73 0.02 -0.92
N CYS A 20 1.16 -0.38 -2.06
CA CYS A 20 1.77 -0.11 -3.35
C CYS A 20 1.67 1.38 -3.71
N THR A 21 2.44 1.81 -4.71
CA THR A 21 2.42 3.18 -5.25
C THR A 21 1.02 3.66 -5.63
N VAL A 22 0.15 2.78 -6.14
CA VAL A 22 -1.21 3.14 -6.55
C VAL A 22 -2.08 3.43 -5.32
N CYS A 23 -2.09 2.53 -4.33
CA CYS A 23 -2.80 2.74 -3.07
C CYS A 23 -2.28 3.96 -2.30
N ALA A 24 -0.97 4.23 -2.31
CA ALA A 24 -0.40 5.43 -1.71
C ALA A 24 -0.97 6.72 -2.32
N LYS A 25 -1.24 6.72 -3.63
CA LYS A 25 -1.79 7.90 -4.35
C LYS A 25 -3.32 8.00 -4.28
N VAL A 26 -4.02 6.88 -4.13
CA VAL A 26 -5.47 6.81 -4.22
C VAL A 26 -6.13 6.60 -2.85
N CYS A 27 -5.83 5.49 -2.18
CA CYS A 27 -6.46 5.12 -0.91
C CYS A 27 -5.86 5.85 0.29
N HIS A 28 -4.56 6.13 0.24
CA HIS A 28 -3.81 6.85 1.28
C HIS A 28 -3.37 8.22 0.79
N LYS A 29 -4.18 8.82 -0.10
CA LYS A 29 -4.01 10.19 -0.52
C LYS A 29 -4.11 11.10 0.72
N ASP A 30 -3.24 12.10 0.79
CA ASP A 30 -3.21 13.06 1.90
C ASP A 30 -2.87 12.43 3.28
N HIS A 31 -2.31 11.22 3.30
CA HIS A 31 -1.73 10.61 4.51
C HIS A 31 -0.23 10.89 4.61
N GLU A 32 0.31 10.72 5.82
CA GLU A 32 1.74 10.71 6.03
C GLU A 32 2.34 9.39 5.51
N ILE A 33 3.00 9.48 4.36
CA ILE A 33 3.57 8.34 3.63
C ILE A 33 5.09 8.44 3.61
N SER A 34 5.77 7.34 3.90
CA SER A 34 7.22 7.23 3.71
C SER A 34 7.58 6.05 2.82
N TYR A 35 8.68 6.18 2.09
CA TYR A 35 9.22 5.06 1.32
C TYR A 35 9.70 3.94 2.26
N ALA A 36 9.35 2.69 1.93
CA ALA A 36 9.77 1.53 2.72
C ALA A 36 10.91 0.77 2.04
N LYS A 37 10.65 0.18 0.86
CA LYS A 37 11.65 -0.58 0.09
C LYS A 37 11.19 -0.85 -1.34
N TYR A 38 12.13 -1.20 -2.21
CA TYR A 38 11.87 -1.70 -3.55
C TYR A 38 12.06 -3.22 -3.55
N GLY A 39 11.13 -3.96 -4.14
CA GLY A 39 11.20 -5.42 -4.17
C GLY A 39 9.87 -6.08 -4.51
N SER A 40 9.80 -7.39 -4.25
CA SER A 40 8.56 -8.15 -4.39
C SER A 40 7.79 -8.06 -3.08
N PHE A 41 6.61 -7.46 -3.11
CA PHE A 41 5.72 -7.35 -1.95
C PHE A 41 4.27 -7.44 -2.41
N PHE A 42 3.37 -7.65 -1.44
CA PHE A 42 1.93 -7.62 -1.62
C PHE A 42 1.37 -6.35 -0.99
N CYS A 43 0.39 -5.73 -1.63
CA CYS A 43 -0.25 -4.54 -1.08
C CYS A 43 -1.27 -4.94 -0.02
N ASP A 44 -1.04 -4.56 1.24
CA ASP A 44 -1.96 -4.86 2.35
C ASP A 44 -3.25 -4.06 2.27
N CYS A 45 -3.23 -2.86 1.67
CA CYS A 45 -4.44 -2.07 1.42
C CYS A 45 -5.43 -2.85 0.54
N GLY A 46 -4.96 -3.43 -0.57
CA GLY A 46 -5.80 -4.22 -1.48
C GLY A 46 -6.20 -5.60 -0.95
N ALA A 47 -5.51 -6.11 0.06
CA ALA A 47 -5.82 -7.41 0.68
C ALA A 47 -7.00 -7.31 1.67
N LYS A 48 -7.22 -6.13 2.25
CA LYS A 48 -8.30 -5.85 3.20
C LYS A 48 -9.69 -6.15 2.63
N GLU A 49 -10.57 -6.63 3.51
CA GLU A 49 -11.95 -7.00 3.16
C GLU A 49 -12.97 -5.95 3.62
N ASP A 50 -12.52 -4.91 4.32
CA ASP A 50 -13.37 -3.84 4.87
C ASP A 50 -13.83 -2.81 3.82
N GLY A 51 -13.41 -2.95 2.56
CA GLY A 51 -13.80 -2.06 1.46
C GLY A 51 -13.12 -0.69 1.45
N SER A 52 -12.18 -0.40 2.35
CA SER A 52 -11.41 0.86 2.33
C SER A 52 -10.54 1.04 1.08
N CYS A 53 -10.18 -0.05 0.39
CA CYS A 53 -9.40 0.05 -0.83
C CYS A 53 -10.27 0.40 -2.04
N LEU A 54 -10.10 1.63 -2.54
CA LEU A 54 -10.79 2.13 -3.73
C LEU A 54 -10.29 1.48 -5.04
N VAL A 55 -9.08 0.91 -5.02
CA VAL A 55 -8.43 0.29 -6.20
C VAL A 55 -8.85 -1.18 -6.36
N GLY A 56 -9.46 -1.78 -5.32
CA GLY A 56 -9.90 -3.17 -5.31
C GLY A 56 -8.82 -4.20 -4.96
N LYS A 57 -9.19 -5.48 -4.98
CA LYS A 57 -8.31 -6.62 -4.67
C LYS A 57 -7.25 -6.76 -5.76
N HIS A 58 -6.08 -6.18 -5.52
CA HIS A 58 -4.93 -6.38 -6.38
C HIS A 58 -3.78 -7.00 -5.63
N SER A 59 -3.50 -8.24 -5.96
CA SER A 59 -2.40 -8.96 -5.32
C SER A 59 -1.03 -8.47 -5.85
N ARG A 60 -0.95 -7.87 -7.04
CA ARG A 60 0.35 -7.66 -7.74
C ARG A 60 0.43 -6.47 -8.71
N TYR A 61 -0.09 -5.28 -8.37
CA TYR A 61 0.33 -4.06 -9.08
C TYR A 61 1.69 -3.64 -8.49
N GLY A 62 2.82 -3.68 -9.20
CA GLY A 62 3.07 -3.50 -10.62
C GLY A 62 4.15 -2.43 -10.71
#